data_AF-A0A969JLM1-F1
#
_entry.id   AF-A0A969JLM1-F1
#
_cell.length_a   1.000
_cell.length_b   1.000
_cell.length_c   1.000
_cell.angle_alpha   90.00
_cell.angle_beta   90.00
_cell.angle_gamma   90.00
#
_symmetry.space_group_name_H-M   'P 1'
#
loop_
_entity.id
_entity.type
_entity.pdbx_description
1 polymer ?
#
loop_
_entity_poly.entity_id
_entity_poly.type
_entity_poly.pdbx_seq_one_letter_code
_entity_poly.pdbx_strand_id
1 'polypeptide(L)'
;MKSLWQDAEVAPLMDGLALRVYTSRLLGRDKSLVLHGGGNTSVKLVERNRFDEEETILYVKGSGWDLETIEAPGFSPVRLDHVRRLAGLERLSDPEMVNELVTHVTRASAPTPSVETILHACIPHAYVDHTHADAVLAITNTPGGEARIRAIYGDSVIVIPYLMPGFDLAQAVAREIERQSSPRATGLVLLKHGIFSFGATAREAYERMIDLVDRAERYLSEQRAWDVVAPPSPALVEIEAPEIADLRRSISDAAGFPMIVRIRATAQTLGFARHPEVERLSQQGPATPDHVIRTKRTPMLGTDVAAFGQSYREYFDRHAPNARDHKTPLDPAPRMVLDPRFGLAAVGRTARDSQIVAELYEHTIDVILRADALERYEALPAQDIFDVEYWDLEQAKLRRSGAPPALTGEVAWVTGAASGIGKAAVASLLAAVLVLNPNATLTASAAATFTDVPESHPFFDEIEWLVAEGITTGFSDGTVPARRLG
;
A
#
# COMPACT_ATOMS: atom_id res chain seq x y z
N MET A 1 -22.63 1.04 -1.37
CA MET A 1 -21.70 1.78 -2.22
C MET A 1 -22.42 2.54 -3.33
N LYS A 2 -22.05 3.81 -3.55
CA LYS A 2 -22.64 4.68 -4.57
C LYS A 2 -21.76 4.68 -5.83
N SER A 3 -22.37 4.51 -7.01
CA SER A 3 -21.68 4.67 -8.28
C SER A 3 -21.20 6.12 -8.48
N LEU A 4 -19.95 6.27 -8.90
CA LEU A 4 -19.33 7.55 -9.28
C LEU A 4 -19.35 7.78 -10.79
N TRP A 5 -20.01 6.91 -11.56
CA TRP A 5 -20.13 7.03 -13.01
C TRP A 5 -20.90 8.29 -13.40
N GLN A 6 -20.37 9.06 -14.35
CA GLN A 6 -20.99 10.28 -14.85
C GLN A 6 -21.03 10.27 -16.39
N ASP A 7 -22.23 10.20 -16.96
CA ASP A 7 -22.42 10.14 -18.42
C ASP A 7 -21.83 11.37 -19.16
N ALA A 8 -21.80 12.54 -18.52
CA ALA A 8 -21.22 13.76 -19.08
C ALA A 8 -19.70 13.68 -19.26
N GLU A 9 -18.98 12.95 -18.38
CA GLU A 9 -17.52 12.76 -18.47
C GLU A 9 -17.15 11.72 -19.56
N VAL A 10 -18.12 10.89 -19.97
CA VAL A 10 -17.95 9.81 -20.94
C VAL A 10 -18.20 10.27 -22.38
N ALA A 11 -19.10 11.23 -22.59
CA ALA A 11 -19.42 11.77 -23.91
C ALA A 11 -18.21 12.17 -24.80
N PRO A 12 -17.10 12.73 -24.26
CA PRO A 12 -15.92 13.04 -25.07
C PRO A 12 -14.91 11.89 -25.24
N LEU A 13 -15.10 10.75 -24.57
CA LEU A 13 -14.13 9.65 -24.58
C LEU A 13 -14.40 8.71 -25.77
N MET A 14 -13.34 8.36 -26.50
CA MET A 14 -13.38 7.30 -27.52
C MET A 14 -13.54 5.91 -26.86
N ASP A 15 -13.94 4.93 -27.68
CA ASP A 15 -14.13 3.55 -27.25
C ASP A 15 -12.83 2.87 -26.75
N GLY A 16 -13.01 1.80 -25.99
CA GLY A 16 -11.92 0.93 -25.55
C GLY A 16 -11.08 1.49 -24.38
N LEU A 17 -9.84 1.88 -24.68
CA LEU A 17 -8.82 2.16 -23.66
C LEU A 17 -9.11 3.44 -22.86
N ALA A 18 -9.68 4.47 -23.48
CA ALA A 18 -10.00 5.72 -22.79
C ALA A 18 -11.09 5.52 -21.73
N LEU A 19 -12.13 4.74 -22.05
CA LEU A 19 -13.14 4.29 -21.08
C LEU A 19 -12.54 3.43 -19.98
N ARG A 20 -11.52 2.63 -20.30
CA ARG A 20 -10.85 1.82 -19.30
C ARG A 20 -10.00 2.64 -18.33
N VAL A 21 -9.30 3.66 -18.81
CA VAL A 21 -8.64 4.66 -17.95
C VAL A 21 -9.66 5.34 -17.04
N TYR A 22 -10.80 5.79 -17.58
CA TYR A 22 -11.85 6.45 -16.81
C TYR A 22 -12.35 5.59 -15.64
N THR A 23 -12.79 4.38 -15.93
CA THR A 23 -13.31 3.44 -14.91
C THR A 23 -12.26 3.00 -13.90
N SER A 24 -11.01 2.85 -14.31
CA SER A 24 -9.90 2.58 -13.39
C SER A 24 -9.72 3.69 -12.36
N ARG A 25 -9.83 4.95 -12.80
CA ARG A 25 -9.78 6.13 -11.91
C ARG A 25 -10.97 6.19 -10.97
N LEU A 26 -12.18 5.81 -11.44
CA LEU A 26 -13.35 5.72 -10.56
C LEU A 26 -13.13 4.71 -9.43
N LEU A 27 -12.58 3.54 -9.74
CA LEU A 27 -12.24 2.53 -8.73
C LEU A 27 -11.15 3.01 -7.78
N GLY A 28 -10.07 3.63 -8.28
CA GLY A 28 -8.94 4.08 -7.46
C GLY A 28 -9.23 5.31 -6.57
N ARG A 29 -10.29 6.08 -6.87
CA ARG A 29 -10.76 7.20 -6.04
C ARG A 29 -11.43 6.72 -4.75
N ASP A 30 -11.99 5.51 -4.74
CA ASP A 30 -12.58 4.92 -3.54
C ASP A 30 -11.55 4.02 -2.83
N LYS A 31 -11.07 4.51 -1.69
CA LYS A 31 -10.05 3.81 -0.90
C LYS A 31 -10.55 2.52 -0.26
N SER A 32 -11.88 2.33 -0.14
CA SER A 32 -12.44 1.05 0.31
C SER A 32 -12.39 -0.04 -0.76
N LEU A 33 -12.11 0.31 -2.02
CA LEU A 33 -11.95 -0.64 -3.13
C LEU A 33 -10.48 -0.95 -3.41
N VAL A 34 -9.65 0.09 -3.53
CA VAL A 34 -8.24 -0.06 -3.92
C VAL A 34 -7.36 0.94 -3.19
N LEU A 35 -6.24 0.44 -2.66
CA LEU A 35 -5.20 1.24 -2.00
C LEU A 35 -3.82 1.01 -2.61
N HIS A 36 -3.06 2.09 -2.72
CA HIS A 36 -1.61 2.12 -2.98
C HIS A 36 -1.05 1.05 -3.91
N GLY A 37 -1.48 1.05 -5.18
CA GLY A 37 -0.97 0.12 -6.17
C GLY A 37 -1.54 -1.30 -6.10
N GLY A 38 -2.42 -1.60 -5.15
CA GLY A 38 -3.30 -2.78 -5.18
C GLY A 38 -4.30 -2.73 -6.34
N GLY A 39 -5.05 -3.82 -6.53
CA GLY A 39 -6.00 -3.99 -7.64
C GLY A 39 -5.38 -3.87 -9.04
N ASN A 40 -6.13 -4.27 -10.05
CA ASN A 40 -5.77 -4.04 -11.45
C ASN A 40 -6.98 -4.14 -12.38
N THR A 41 -6.88 -3.52 -13.55
CA THR A 41 -7.94 -3.51 -14.53
C THR A 41 -7.38 -3.89 -15.89
N SER A 42 -8.24 -4.40 -16.75
CA SER A 42 -7.89 -4.66 -18.14
C SER A 42 -9.04 -4.41 -19.13
N VAL A 43 -8.66 -4.25 -20.39
CA VAL A 43 -9.57 -4.25 -21.54
C VAL A 43 -8.97 -5.06 -22.69
N LYS A 44 -9.80 -5.84 -23.38
CA LYS A 44 -9.45 -6.61 -24.58
C LYS A 44 -9.97 -5.86 -25.81
N LEU A 45 -9.07 -5.45 -26.70
CA LEU A 45 -9.39 -4.67 -27.90
C LEU A 45 -8.89 -5.38 -29.16
N VAL A 46 -9.65 -5.32 -30.24
CA VAL A 46 -9.22 -5.80 -31.56
C VAL A 46 -8.52 -4.66 -32.27
N GLU A 47 -7.30 -4.90 -32.72
CA GLU A 47 -6.46 -3.91 -33.41
C GLU A 47 -5.85 -4.52 -34.67
N ARG A 48 -5.43 -3.65 -35.60
CA ARG A 48 -4.66 -4.07 -36.79
C ARG A 48 -3.18 -3.89 -36.53
N ASN A 49 -2.42 -4.96 -36.75
CA ASN A 49 -0.96 -4.92 -36.61
C ASN A 49 -0.30 -4.20 -37.80
N ARG A 50 1.04 -4.15 -37.83
CA ARG A 50 1.82 -3.49 -38.91
C ARG A 50 1.65 -4.15 -40.29
N PHE A 51 1.12 -5.36 -40.33
CA PHE A 51 0.84 -6.14 -41.53
C PHE A 51 -0.65 -6.14 -41.88
N ASP A 52 -1.46 -5.31 -41.24
CA ASP A 52 -2.91 -5.18 -41.46
C ASP A 52 -3.73 -6.41 -41.02
N GLU A 53 -3.14 -7.27 -40.18
CA GLU A 53 -3.82 -8.44 -39.61
C GLU A 53 -4.53 -8.04 -38.31
N GLU A 54 -5.74 -8.54 -38.09
CA GLU A 54 -6.48 -8.35 -36.85
C GLU A 54 -5.89 -9.21 -35.73
N GLU A 55 -5.51 -8.58 -34.63
CA GLU A 55 -5.08 -9.24 -33.40
C GLU A 55 -5.86 -8.68 -32.20
N THR A 56 -6.16 -9.54 -31.22
CA THR A 56 -6.76 -9.08 -29.96
C THR A 56 -5.66 -8.77 -28.95
N ILE A 57 -5.62 -7.54 -28.48
CA ILE A 57 -4.67 -7.03 -27.50
C ILE A 57 -5.34 -6.87 -26.14
N LEU A 58 -4.73 -7.46 -25.13
CA LEU A 58 -5.07 -7.23 -23.73
C LEU A 58 -4.27 -6.03 -23.22
N TYR A 59 -4.96 -4.93 -22.94
CA TYR A 59 -4.42 -3.80 -22.20
C TYR A 59 -4.66 -4.03 -20.72
N VAL A 60 -3.60 -4.31 -19.96
CA VAL A 60 -3.66 -4.57 -18.51
C VAL A 60 -2.84 -3.54 -17.76
N LYS A 61 -3.25 -3.16 -16.54
CA LYS A 61 -2.47 -2.27 -15.67
C LYS A 61 -1.02 -2.74 -15.59
N GLY A 62 -0.10 -1.82 -15.87
CA GLY A 62 1.34 -2.03 -15.72
C GLY A 62 1.82 -1.80 -14.30
N SER A 63 2.89 -2.50 -13.93
CA SER A 63 3.54 -2.36 -12.63
C SER A 63 4.06 -0.94 -12.40
N GLY A 64 3.77 -0.38 -11.22
CA GLY A 64 4.22 0.97 -10.79
C GLY A 64 3.20 2.09 -11.01
N TRP A 65 2.05 1.80 -11.61
CA TRP A 65 0.95 2.77 -11.78
C TRP A 65 -0.11 2.60 -10.69
N ASP A 66 -0.65 3.72 -10.23
CA ASP A 66 -1.82 3.77 -9.34
C ASP A 66 -3.10 3.91 -10.18
N LEU A 67 -4.17 3.17 -9.83
CA LEU A 67 -5.43 3.22 -10.58
C LEU A 67 -6.09 4.60 -10.51
N GLU A 68 -5.94 5.32 -9.39
CA GLU A 68 -6.52 6.65 -9.18
C GLU A 68 -5.99 7.67 -10.20
N THR A 69 -4.72 7.52 -10.59
CA THR A 69 -4.02 8.46 -11.47
C THR A 69 -3.60 7.83 -12.80
N ILE A 70 -4.05 6.61 -13.11
CA ILE A 70 -3.58 5.88 -14.30
C ILE A 70 -3.92 6.62 -15.59
N GLU A 71 -3.06 6.50 -16.59
CA GLU A 71 -3.26 7.03 -17.94
C GLU A 71 -3.09 5.89 -18.96
N ALA A 72 -3.40 6.14 -20.23
CA ALA A 72 -3.24 5.14 -21.29
C ALA A 72 -1.82 4.53 -21.38
N PRO A 73 -0.72 5.30 -21.15
CA PRO A 73 0.63 4.72 -21.06
C PRO A 73 0.83 3.75 -19.88
N GLY A 74 -0.02 3.84 -18.84
CA GLY A 74 -0.01 2.94 -17.69
C GLY A 74 -0.55 1.55 -17.97
N PHE A 75 -1.11 1.29 -19.16
CA PHE A 75 -1.53 -0.04 -19.60
C PHE A 75 -0.48 -0.68 -20.50
N SER A 76 -0.16 -1.93 -20.20
CA SER A 76 0.70 -2.80 -20.98
C SER A 76 -0.14 -3.54 -22.04
N PRO A 77 0.10 -3.31 -23.34
CA PRO A 77 -0.59 -4.04 -24.40
C PRO A 77 0.11 -5.38 -24.65
N VAL A 78 -0.58 -6.49 -24.40
CA VAL A 78 -0.03 -7.86 -24.54
C VAL A 78 -0.91 -8.67 -25.49
N ARG A 79 -0.31 -9.53 -26.33
CA ARG A 79 -1.06 -10.39 -27.25
C ARG A 79 -1.93 -11.40 -26.49
N LEU A 80 -3.26 -11.24 -26.57
CA LEU A 80 -4.21 -12.00 -25.74
C LEU A 80 -4.11 -13.51 -25.99
N ASP A 81 -4.05 -13.94 -27.25
CA ASP A 81 -4.06 -15.37 -27.59
C ASP A 81 -2.86 -16.12 -27.04
N HIS A 82 -1.68 -15.50 -27.03
CA HIS A 82 -0.49 -16.09 -26.44
C HIS A 82 -0.66 -16.24 -24.93
N VAL A 83 -0.98 -15.14 -24.25
CA VAL A 83 -1.14 -15.11 -22.79
C VAL A 83 -2.19 -16.10 -22.30
N ARG A 84 -3.33 -16.18 -23.01
CA ARG A 84 -4.41 -17.12 -22.67
C ARG A 84 -3.95 -18.58 -22.79
N ARG A 85 -3.10 -18.90 -23.78
CA ARG A 85 -2.55 -20.26 -23.94
C ARG A 85 -1.57 -20.64 -22.83
N LEU A 86 -0.90 -19.67 -22.20
CA LEU A 86 0.00 -19.95 -21.07
C LEU A 86 -0.74 -20.67 -19.94
N ALA A 87 -1.99 -20.32 -19.66
CA ALA A 87 -2.79 -20.98 -18.62
C ALA A 87 -2.98 -22.50 -18.83
N GLY A 88 -2.79 -22.99 -20.07
CA GLY A 88 -2.84 -24.41 -20.41
C GLY A 88 -1.53 -25.18 -20.23
N LEU A 89 -0.43 -24.51 -19.87
CA LEU A 89 0.85 -25.17 -19.58
C LEU A 89 0.76 -25.95 -18.27
N GLU A 90 1.54 -27.02 -18.11
CA GLU A 90 1.56 -27.76 -16.85
C GLU A 90 2.22 -26.96 -15.71
N ARG A 91 3.23 -26.17 -16.05
CA ARG A 91 4.08 -25.42 -15.12
C ARG A 91 4.74 -24.26 -15.83
N LEU A 92 4.88 -23.14 -15.14
CA LEU A 92 5.61 -21.96 -15.61
C LEU A 92 6.19 -21.26 -14.39
N SER A 93 7.53 -21.14 -14.31
CA SER A 93 8.16 -20.43 -13.20
C SER A 93 7.93 -18.91 -13.32
N ASP A 94 8.09 -18.18 -12.22
CA ASP A 94 7.93 -16.72 -12.22
C ASP A 94 8.84 -15.98 -13.21
N PRO A 95 10.15 -16.31 -13.33
CA PRO A 95 11.01 -15.68 -14.34
C PRO A 95 10.57 -16.00 -15.77
N GLU A 96 10.15 -17.23 -16.04
CA GLU A 96 9.63 -17.63 -17.36
C GLU A 96 8.32 -16.90 -17.66
N MET A 97 7.39 -16.83 -16.70
CA MET A 97 6.13 -16.11 -16.83
C MET A 97 6.36 -14.64 -17.16
N VAL A 98 7.23 -13.95 -16.41
CA VAL A 98 7.56 -12.55 -16.70
C VAL A 98 8.18 -12.40 -18.09
N ASN A 99 9.09 -13.30 -18.48
CA ASN A 99 9.69 -13.28 -19.81
C ASN A 99 8.64 -13.47 -20.91
N GLU A 100 7.74 -14.44 -20.78
CA GLU A 100 6.64 -14.68 -21.72
C GLU A 100 5.73 -13.45 -21.85
N LEU A 101 5.37 -12.82 -20.73
CA LEU A 101 4.56 -11.60 -20.74
C LEU A 101 5.29 -10.44 -21.44
N VAL A 102 6.56 -10.20 -21.11
CA VAL A 102 7.34 -9.07 -21.64
C VAL A 102 7.62 -9.23 -23.14
N THR A 103 7.99 -10.42 -23.60
CA THR A 103 8.29 -10.70 -25.02
C THR A 103 7.06 -10.60 -25.93
N HIS A 104 5.86 -10.62 -25.36
CA HIS A 104 4.59 -10.50 -26.07
C HIS A 104 3.90 -9.15 -25.87
N VAL A 105 4.59 -8.17 -25.28
CA VAL A 105 4.15 -6.77 -25.26
C VAL A 105 4.32 -6.18 -26.67
N THR A 106 3.27 -5.55 -27.21
CA THR A 106 3.32 -4.97 -28.57
C THR A 106 3.99 -3.59 -28.61
N ARG A 107 4.18 -2.95 -27.45
CA ARG A 107 4.83 -1.64 -27.30
C ARG A 107 6.01 -1.73 -26.33
N ALA A 108 7.23 -1.69 -26.86
CA ALA A 108 8.47 -1.84 -26.07
C ALA A 108 8.65 -0.79 -24.95
N SER A 109 8.05 0.41 -25.10
CA SER A 109 8.08 1.46 -24.07
C SER A 109 7.01 1.31 -22.98
N ALA A 110 6.12 0.32 -23.10
CA ALA A 110 5.08 0.10 -22.11
C ALA A 110 5.66 -0.41 -20.79
N PRO A 111 4.99 -0.15 -19.65
CA PRO A 111 5.39 -0.74 -18.38
C PRO A 111 5.32 -2.27 -18.43
N THR A 112 6.01 -2.93 -17.50
CA THR A 112 5.88 -4.38 -17.30
C THR A 112 4.43 -4.74 -16.94
N PRO A 113 3.79 -5.72 -17.61
CA PRO A 113 2.44 -6.17 -17.27
C PRO A 113 2.30 -6.61 -15.80
N SER A 114 1.08 -6.60 -15.25
CA SER A 114 0.78 -7.20 -13.94
C SER A 114 1.14 -8.69 -13.92
N VAL A 115 1.56 -9.23 -12.77
CA VAL A 115 1.75 -10.69 -12.62
C VAL A 115 0.43 -11.45 -12.79
N GLU A 116 -0.71 -10.78 -12.60
CA GLU A 116 -2.05 -11.35 -12.80
C GLU A 116 -2.55 -11.24 -14.25
N THR A 117 -1.67 -10.91 -15.21
CA THR A 117 -2.06 -10.74 -16.62
C THR A 117 -2.70 -12.00 -17.22
N ILE A 118 -2.20 -13.19 -16.86
CA ILE A 118 -2.77 -14.47 -17.32
C ILE A 118 -4.20 -14.65 -16.80
N LEU A 119 -4.45 -14.28 -15.53
CA LEU A 119 -5.78 -14.32 -14.92
C LEU A 119 -6.77 -13.44 -15.72
N HIS A 120 -6.39 -12.19 -16.04
CA HIS A 120 -7.21 -11.29 -16.87
C HIS A 120 -7.48 -11.83 -18.28
N ALA A 121 -6.52 -12.55 -18.86
CA ALA A 121 -6.65 -13.17 -20.18
C ALA A 121 -7.66 -14.34 -20.17
N CYS A 122 -7.75 -15.09 -19.07
CA CYS A 122 -8.65 -16.23 -18.91
C CYS A 122 -10.12 -15.83 -18.71
N ILE A 123 -10.41 -14.62 -18.22
CA ILE A 123 -11.78 -14.14 -18.03
C ILE A 123 -12.38 -13.74 -19.41
N PRO A 124 -13.45 -14.40 -19.89
CA PRO A 124 -13.95 -14.27 -21.26
C PRO A 124 -14.84 -13.03 -21.48
N HIS A 125 -14.41 -11.88 -20.97
CA HIS A 125 -15.11 -10.61 -21.08
C HIS A 125 -14.17 -9.49 -21.51
N ALA A 126 -14.71 -8.50 -22.23
CA ALA A 126 -13.93 -7.41 -22.79
C ALA A 126 -13.28 -6.55 -21.70
N TYR A 127 -14.02 -6.22 -20.64
CA TYR A 127 -13.54 -5.42 -19.52
C TYR A 127 -13.52 -6.26 -18.25
N VAL A 128 -12.41 -6.19 -17.52
CA VAL A 128 -12.22 -6.89 -16.24
C VAL A 128 -11.68 -5.90 -15.21
N ASP A 129 -12.31 -5.88 -14.05
CA ASP A 129 -11.90 -5.07 -12.90
C ASP A 129 -11.51 -6.01 -11.76
N HIS A 130 -10.45 -5.66 -11.03
CA HIS A 130 -10.01 -6.34 -9.81
C HIS A 130 -9.74 -5.33 -8.71
N THR A 131 -10.38 -5.52 -7.56
CA THR A 131 -10.22 -4.70 -6.36
C THR A 131 -10.01 -5.56 -5.12
N HIS A 132 -9.50 -4.93 -4.07
CA HIS A 132 -9.28 -5.53 -2.75
C HIS A 132 -10.31 -4.95 -1.77
N ALA A 133 -11.60 -5.03 -2.14
CA ALA A 133 -12.65 -4.31 -1.45
C ALA A 133 -12.78 -4.72 0.03
N ASP A 134 -12.74 -3.73 0.93
CA ASP A 134 -12.72 -3.92 2.39
C ASP A 134 -13.90 -4.78 2.87
N ALA A 135 -15.10 -4.55 2.33
CA ALA A 135 -16.30 -5.31 2.69
C ALA A 135 -16.17 -6.81 2.34
N VAL A 136 -15.60 -7.13 1.17
CA VAL A 136 -15.40 -8.51 0.73
C VAL A 136 -14.28 -9.16 1.54
N LEU A 137 -13.19 -8.43 1.83
CA LEU A 137 -12.11 -8.89 2.69
C LEU A 137 -12.58 -9.15 4.12
N ALA A 138 -13.44 -8.32 4.69
CA ALA A 138 -13.99 -8.53 6.03
C ALA A 138 -14.82 -9.81 6.12
N ILE A 139 -15.55 -10.17 5.06
CA ILE A 139 -16.32 -11.41 5.02
C ILE A 139 -15.40 -12.61 4.79
N THR A 140 -14.47 -12.52 3.84
CA THR A 140 -13.60 -13.64 3.46
C THR A 140 -12.51 -13.97 4.48
N ASN A 141 -12.09 -13.00 5.30
CA ASN A 141 -11.17 -13.21 6.43
C ASN A 141 -11.91 -13.63 7.71
N THR A 142 -12.91 -14.51 7.56
CA THR A 142 -13.57 -15.22 8.67
C THR A 142 -13.56 -16.72 8.40
N PRO A 143 -13.61 -17.59 9.43
CA PRO A 143 -13.69 -19.03 9.22
C PRO A 143 -14.88 -19.46 8.34
N GLY A 144 -16.04 -18.80 8.49
CA GLY A 144 -17.23 -19.02 7.67
C GLY A 144 -17.26 -18.27 6.32
N GLY A 145 -16.17 -17.62 5.91
CA GLY A 145 -16.16 -16.64 4.82
C GLY A 145 -16.66 -17.20 3.49
N GLU A 146 -16.22 -18.40 3.08
CA GLU A 146 -16.69 -19.00 1.82
C GLU A 146 -18.21 -19.21 1.81
N ALA A 147 -18.76 -19.78 2.88
CA ALA A 147 -20.18 -20.06 2.99
C ALA A 147 -21.01 -18.76 2.91
N ARG A 148 -20.52 -17.68 3.54
CA ARG A 148 -21.16 -16.35 3.48
C ARG A 148 -21.11 -15.74 2.09
N ILE A 149 -19.96 -15.80 1.42
CA ILE A 149 -19.83 -15.32 0.02
C ILE A 149 -20.81 -16.08 -0.89
N ARG A 150 -20.90 -17.41 -0.76
CA ARG A 150 -21.87 -18.21 -1.52
C ARG A 150 -23.32 -17.85 -1.18
N ALA A 151 -23.63 -17.56 0.09
CA ALA A 151 -24.97 -17.15 0.50
C ALA A 151 -25.35 -15.75 -0.02
N ILE A 152 -24.40 -14.81 -0.02
CA ILE A 152 -24.63 -13.43 -0.48
C ILE A 152 -24.83 -13.42 -2.00
N TYR A 153 -23.97 -14.11 -2.74
CA TYR A 153 -23.87 -13.96 -4.19
C TYR A 153 -24.55 -15.06 -4.99
N GLY A 154 -24.69 -16.28 -4.44
CA GLY A 154 -25.25 -17.41 -5.16
C GLY A 154 -24.45 -17.72 -6.43
N ASP A 155 -25.15 -17.80 -7.56
CA ASP A 155 -24.57 -18.06 -8.89
C ASP A 155 -24.07 -16.81 -9.62
N SER A 156 -24.12 -15.63 -8.97
CA SER A 156 -23.62 -14.38 -9.56
C SER A 156 -22.11 -14.22 -9.47
N VAL A 157 -21.43 -15.01 -8.63
CA VAL A 157 -19.95 -15.00 -8.55
C VAL A 157 -19.37 -16.40 -8.56
N ILE A 158 -18.21 -16.52 -9.21
CA ILE A 158 -17.35 -17.70 -9.10
C ILE A 158 -16.53 -17.57 -7.82
N VAL A 159 -16.51 -18.59 -6.96
CA VAL A 159 -15.77 -18.54 -5.68
C VAL A 159 -14.57 -19.47 -5.74
N ILE A 160 -13.38 -18.92 -5.51
CA ILE A 160 -12.11 -19.62 -5.62
C ILE A 160 -11.39 -19.53 -4.26
N PRO A 161 -10.86 -20.65 -3.74
CA PRO A 161 -10.06 -20.62 -2.53
C PRO A 161 -8.82 -19.74 -2.70
N TYR A 162 -8.18 -19.40 -1.59
CA TYR A 162 -6.90 -18.71 -1.67
C TYR A 162 -5.86 -19.56 -2.40
N LEU A 163 -5.15 -18.95 -3.34
CA LEU A 163 -3.88 -19.44 -3.89
C LEU A 163 -2.91 -18.26 -3.94
N MET A 164 -1.63 -18.57 -3.80
CA MET A 164 -0.56 -17.59 -4.01
C MET A 164 -0.70 -16.95 -5.41
N PRO A 165 -0.66 -15.61 -5.52
CA PRO A 165 -0.69 -14.93 -6.81
C PRO A 165 0.43 -15.41 -7.74
N GLY A 166 0.13 -15.46 -9.05
CA GLY A 166 1.06 -15.94 -10.08
C GLY A 166 0.43 -16.97 -11.00
N PHE A 167 1.25 -17.84 -11.59
CA PHE A 167 0.82 -18.82 -12.58
C PHE A 167 -0.21 -19.81 -12.04
N ASP A 168 0.03 -20.38 -10.85
CA ASP A 168 -0.83 -21.39 -10.24
C ASP A 168 -2.25 -20.85 -9.99
N LEU A 169 -2.35 -19.60 -9.51
CA LEU A 169 -3.63 -18.90 -9.35
C LEU A 169 -4.32 -18.70 -10.72
N ALA A 170 -3.59 -18.29 -11.75
CA ALA A 170 -4.17 -18.07 -13.07
C ALA A 170 -4.73 -19.37 -13.67
N GLN A 171 -4.06 -20.51 -13.48
CA GLN A 171 -4.58 -21.82 -13.87
C GLN A 171 -5.82 -22.22 -13.08
N ALA A 172 -5.81 -22.03 -11.76
CA ALA A 172 -6.95 -22.31 -10.91
C ALA A 172 -8.16 -21.48 -11.34
N VAL A 173 -7.97 -20.19 -11.64
CA VAL A 173 -9.01 -19.31 -12.15
C VAL A 173 -9.56 -19.80 -13.48
N ALA A 174 -8.70 -20.18 -14.44
CA ALA A 174 -9.15 -20.73 -15.72
C ALA A 174 -10.05 -21.97 -15.53
N ARG A 175 -9.64 -22.91 -14.68
CA ARG A 175 -10.40 -24.13 -14.37
C ARG A 175 -11.72 -23.82 -13.65
N GLU A 176 -11.70 -22.92 -12.68
CA GLU A 176 -12.91 -22.58 -11.91
C GLU A 176 -13.91 -21.75 -12.72
N ILE A 177 -13.45 -20.93 -13.67
CA ILE A 177 -14.32 -20.29 -14.65
C ILE A 177 -15.04 -21.35 -15.49
N GLU A 178 -14.32 -22.32 -16.04
CA GLU A 178 -14.95 -23.39 -16.83
C GLU A 178 -15.97 -24.22 -16.01
N ARG A 179 -15.67 -24.45 -14.72
CA ARG A 179 -16.50 -25.29 -13.84
C ARG A 179 -17.72 -24.57 -13.27
N GLN A 180 -17.57 -23.30 -12.87
CA GLN A 180 -18.59 -22.57 -12.10
C GLN A 180 -19.32 -21.49 -12.91
N SER A 181 -18.85 -21.13 -14.10
CA SER A 181 -19.45 -20.05 -14.87
C SER A 181 -20.92 -20.32 -15.17
N SER A 182 -21.72 -19.26 -15.07
CA SER A 182 -23.15 -19.26 -15.34
C SER A 182 -23.50 -18.02 -16.17
N PRO A 183 -24.64 -18.00 -16.89
CA PRO A 183 -25.11 -16.78 -17.55
C PRO A 183 -25.39 -15.62 -16.60
N ARG A 184 -25.47 -15.88 -15.28
CA ARG A 184 -25.65 -14.87 -14.23
C ARG A 184 -24.34 -14.42 -13.59
N ALA A 185 -23.22 -15.08 -13.89
CA ALA A 185 -21.93 -14.72 -13.33
C ALA A 185 -21.55 -13.31 -13.79
N THR A 186 -21.39 -12.40 -12.83
CA THR A 186 -20.99 -11.00 -13.04
C THR A 186 -19.64 -10.68 -12.41
N GLY A 187 -19.11 -11.61 -11.61
CA GLY A 187 -17.85 -11.46 -10.92
C GLY A 187 -17.25 -12.77 -10.43
N LEU A 188 -16.14 -12.64 -9.71
CA LEU A 188 -15.39 -13.73 -9.12
C LEU A 188 -14.77 -13.26 -7.81
N VAL A 189 -14.79 -14.09 -6.77
CA VAL A 189 -14.18 -13.81 -5.47
C VAL A 189 -13.03 -14.77 -5.25
N LEU A 190 -11.85 -14.21 -5.00
CA LEU A 190 -10.69 -14.92 -4.48
C LEU A 190 -10.69 -14.76 -2.96
N LEU A 191 -10.94 -15.85 -2.23
CA LEU A 191 -11.02 -15.80 -0.76
C LEU A 191 -9.71 -15.24 -0.17
N LYS A 192 -9.84 -14.30 0.78
CA LYS A 192 -8.73 -13.62 1.49
C LYS A 192 -7.78 -12.82 0.58
N HIS A 193 -8.22 -12.52 -0.65
CA HIS A 193 -7.45 -11.73 -1.60
C HIS A 193 -8.29 -10.57 -2.15
N GLY A 194 -9.42 -10.84 -2.80
CA GLY A 194 -10.23 -9.75 -3.36
C GLY A 194 -11.35 -10.21 -4.29
N ILE A 195 -11.85 -9.27 -5.07
CA ILE A 195 -13.01 -9.46 -5.95
C ILE A 195 -12.71 -8.97 -7.37
N PHE A 196 -13.37 -9.61 -8.32
CA PHE A 196 -13.36 -9.27 -9.72
C PHE A 196 -14.79 -9.02 -10.20
N SER A 197 -14.95 -8.08 -11.11
CA SER A 197 -16.14 -7.94 -11.93
C SER A 197 -15.74 -7.90 -13.40
N PHE A 198 -16.68 -8.21 -14.28
CA PHE A 198 -16.40 -8.24 -15.71
C PHE A 198 -17.64 -7.93 -16.54
N GLY A 199 -17.44 -7.45 -17.77
CA GLY A 199 -18.52 -7.03 -18.66
C GLY A 199 -18.11 -6.84 -20.11
N ALA A 200 -19.10 -6.73 -20.99
CA ALA A 200 -18.91 -6.37 -22.39
C ALA A 200 -18.54 -4.89 -22.56
N THR A 201 -18.95 -4.04 -21.61
CA THR A 201 -18.60 -2.61 -21.60
C THR A 201 -17.90 -2.20 -20.30
N ALA A 202 -17.16 -1.09 -20.35
CA ALA A 202 -16.52 -0.52 -19.16
C ALA A 202 -17.54 -0.18 -18.06
N ARG A 203 -18.71 0.36 -18.44
CA ARG A 203 -19.81 0.67 -17.51
C ARG A 203 -20.34 -0.57 -16.83
N GLU A 204 -20.59 -1.62 -17.62
CA GLU A 204 -21.13 -2.86 -17.10
C GLU A 204 -20.19 -3.52 -16.08
N ALA A 205 -18.88 -3.60 -16.38
CA ALA A 205 -17.90 -4.13 -15.44
C ALA A 205 -17.83 -3.28 -14.16
N TYR A 206 -17.79 -1.96 -14.28
CA TYR A 206 -17.74 -1.03 -13.15
C TYR A 206 -18.99 -1.11 -12.27
N GLU A 207 -20.19 -0.99 -12.85
CA GLU A 207 -21.45 -1.04 -12.09
C GLU A 207 -21.65 -2.40 -11.42
N ARG A 208 -21.18 -3.50 -12.05
CA ARG A 208 -21.14 -4.82 -11.40
C ARG A 208 -20.22 -4.85 -10.20
N MET A 209 -19.05 -4.20 -10.26
CA MET A 209 -18.17 -4.07 -9.09
C MET A 209 -18.88 -3.37 -7.94
N ILE A 210 -19.51 -2.23 -8.23
CA ILE A 210 -20.23 -1.43 -7.24
C ILE A 210 -21.40 -2.22 -6.62
N ASP A 211 -22.22 -2.91 -7.43
CA ASP A 211 -23.31 -3.75 -6.92
C ASP A 211 -22.80 -4.91 -6.04
N LEU A 212 -21.76 -5.62 -6.49
CA LEU A 212 -21.20 -6.74 -5.74
C LEU A 212 -20.66 -6.29 -4.38
N VAL A 213 -19.93 -5.17 -4.33
CA VAL A 213 -19.40 -4.63 -3.08
C VAL A 213 -20.54 -4.08 -2.20
N ASP A 214 -21.51 -3.37 -2.76
CA ASP A 214 -22.67 -2.87 -2.02
C ASP A 214 -23.48 -3.99 -1.36
N ARG A 215 -23.63 -5.15 -2.02
CA ARG A 215 -24.27 -6.33 -1.41
C ARG A 215 -23.48 -6.87 -0.21
N ALA A 216 -22.14 -6.84 -0.25
CA ALA A 216 -21.31 -7.19 0.90
C ALA A 216 -21.42 -6.17 2.04
N GLU A 217 -21.43 -4.87 1.72
CA GLU A 217 -21.64 -3.80 2.72
C GLU A 217 -23.00 -3.94 3.41
N ARG A 218 -24.07 -4.16 2.64
CA ARG A 218 -25.42 -4.39 3.17
C ARG A 218 -25.47 -5.64 4.05
N TYR A 219 -24.84 -6.73 3.63
CA TYR A 219 -24.75 -7.94 4.45
C TYR A 219 -24.05 -7.67 5.79
N LEU A 220 -22.88 -7.02 5.78
CA LEU A 220 -22.17 -6.64 7.01
C LEU A 220 -23.03 -5.74 7.89
N SER A 221 -23.79 -4.81 7.30
CA SER A 221 -24.67 -3.90 8.03
C SER A 221 -25.82 -4.66 8.71
N GLU A 222 -26.45 -5.62 8.01
CA GLU A 222 -27.49 -6.51 8.54
C GLU A 222 -26.96 -7.39 9.69
N GLN A 223 -25.70 -7.82 9.61
CA GLN A 223 -25.02 -8.57 10.67
C GLN A 223 -24.47 -7.66 11.80
N ARG A 224 -24.68 -6.34 11.75
CA ARG A 224 -24.11 -5.35 12.68
C ARG A 224 -22.57 -5.38 12.75
N ALA A 225 -21.96 -5.75 11.65
CA ALA A 225 -20.52 -5.90 11.46
C ALA A 225 -19.93 -4.82 10.53
N TRP A 226 -20.70 -3.79 10.14
CA TRP A 226 -20.21 -2.71 9.26
C TRP A 226 -19.70 -1.49 10.02
N ASP A 227 -20.55 -0.90 10.88
CA ASP A 227 -20.25 0.31 11.67
C ASP A 227 -19.48 -0.01 12.96
N VAL A 228 -18.59 -1.00 12.89
CA VAL A 228 -17.77 -1.42 14.04
C VAL A 228 -16.55 -0.51 14.09
N VAL A 229 -16.56 0.42 15.03
CA VAL A 229 -15.42 1.30 15.29
C VAL A 229 -14.69 0.84 16.55
N ALA A 230 -13.40 1.13 16.60
CA ALA A 230 -12.64 0.93 17.81
C ALA A 230 -13.24 1.77 18.96
N PRO A 231 -13.13 1.32 20.22
CA PRO A 231 -13.73 2.01 21.36
C PRO A 231 -13.34 3.49 21.40
N PRO A 232 -14.31 4.41 21.67
CA PRO A 232 -14.00 5.82 21.84
C PRO A 232 -12.95 5.99 22.91
N SER A 233 -11.92 6.75 22.58
CA SER A 233 -10.70 6.80 23.37
C SER A 233 -10.40 8.25 23.73
N PRO A 234 -10.09 8.57 25.00
CA PRO A 234 -9.74 9.94 25.39
C PRO A 234 -8.51 10.42 24.61
N ALA A 235 -8.36 11.76 24.55
CA ALA A 235 -7.29 12.44 23.83
C ALA A 235 -5.90 11.85 24.09
N LEU A 236 -5.00 12.09 23.15
CA LEU A 236 -3.58 11.71 23.23
C LEU A 236 -3.03 11.87 24.65
N VAL A 237 -2.34 10.83 25.12
CA VAL A 237 -1.38 11.04 26.20
C VAL A 237 -0.23 11.80 25.55
N GLU A 238 0.15 12.95 26.11
CA GLU A 238 1.28 13.72 25.59
C GLU A 238 2.53 12.84 25.63
N ILE A 239 3.17 12.66 24.47
CA ILE A 239 4.42 11.93 24.36
C ILE A 239 5.49 12.95 24.06
N GLU A 240 6.51 12.94 24.89
CA GLU A 240 7.61 13.87 24.74
C GLU A 240 8.36 13.58 23.43
N ALA A 241 8.74 14.64 22.73
CA ALA A 241 9.50 14.54 21.49
C ALA A 241 10.77 13.65 21.60
N PRO A 242 11.53 13.65 22.72
CA PRO A 242 12.65 12.74 22.92
C PRO A 242 12.27 11.25 22.84
N GLU A 243 11.12 10.84 23.37
CA GLU A 243 10.69 9.43 23.32
C GLU A 243 10.45 8.96 21.87
N ILE A 244 9.80 9.82 21.06
CA ILE A 244 9.58 9.52 19.63
C ILE A 244 10.90 9.51 18.86
N ALA A 245 11.84 10.40 19.22
CA ALA A 245 13.17 10.43 18.62
C ALA A 245 13.98 9.15 18.95
N ASP A 246 13.92 8.68 20.20
CA ASP A 246 14.56 7.44 20.65
C ASP A 246 13.96 6.21 19.98
N LEU A 247 12.62 6.16 19.85
CA LEU A 247 11.94 5.11 19.09
C LEU A 247 12.38 5.10 17.63
N ARG A 248 12.41 6.26 16.97
CA ARG A 248 12.90 6.39 15.58
C ARG A 248 14.34 5.92 15.46
N ARG A 249 15.23 6.33 16.38
CA ARG A 249 16.64 5.91 16.36
C ARG A 249 16.74 4.39 16.44
N SER A 250 16.08 3.78 17.43
CA SER A 250 16.09 2.33 17.64
C SER A 250 15.57 1.56 16.42
N ILE A 251 14.50 2.05 15.79
CA ILE A 251 13.96 1.48 14.55
C ILE A 251 14.95 1.61 13.38
N SER A 252 15.62 2.75 13.25
CA SER A 252 16.62 2.99 12.20
C SER A 252 17.85 2.10 12.37
N ASP A 253 18.33 1.94 13.62
CA ASP A 253 19.43 1.04 13.96
C ASP A 253 19.08 -0.41 13.64
N ALA A 254 17.87 -0.85 13.97
CA ALA A 254 17.37 -2.19 13.62
C ALA A 254 17.23 -2.38 12.11
N ALA A 255 16.88 -1.34 11.36
CA ALA A 255 16.77 -1.39 9.90
C ALA A 255 18.16 -1.42 9.22
N GLY A 256 19.18 -0.84 9.87
CA GLY A 256 20.50 -0.60 9.30
C GLY A 256 20.56 0.64 8.38
N PHE A 257 19.51 1.46 8.37
CA PHE A 257 19.43 2.71 7.62
C PHE A 257 18.40 3.68 8.23
N PRO A 258 18.49 4.99 7.96
CA PRO A 258 17.54 5.99 8.48
C PRO A 258 16.10 5.71 8.08
N MET A 259 15.19 5.79 9.06
CA MET A 259 13.75 5.62 8.87
C MET A 259 12.97 6.85 9.32
N ILE A 260 11.84 7.13 8.68
CA ILE A 260 10.87 8.13 9.10
C ILE A 260 9.78 7.44 9.92
N VAL A 261 9.46 8.03 11.07
CA VAL A 261 8.34 7.64 11.93
C VAL A 261 7.28 8.73 11.87
N ARG A 262 6.05 8.35 11.56
CA ARG A 262 4.88 9.24 11.55
C ARG A 262 3.85 8.76 12.56
N ILE A 263 3.57 9.61 13.55
CA ILE A 263 2.49 9.33 14.50
C ILE A 263 1.14 9.62 13.84
N ARG A 264 0.23 8.65 13.97
CA ARG A 264 -1.15 8.66 13.48
C ARG A 264 -2.05 8.41 14.68
N ALA A 265 -2.40 9.49 15.36
CA ALA A 265 -3.22 9.49 16.54
C ALA A 265 -4.66 9.90 16.21
N THR A 266 -5.36 9.06 15.48
CA THR A 266 -6.79 9.23 15.19
C THR A 266 -7.60 8.52 16.27
N ALA A 267 -8.90 8.83 16.38
CA ALA A 267 -9.78 8.11 17.30
C ALA A 267 -9.79 6.60 17.02
N GLN A 268 -9.70 6.21 15.74
CA GLN A 268 -9.64 4.83 15.29
C GLN A 268 -8.35 4.13 15.76
N THR A 269 -7.17 4.71 15.47
CA THR A 269 -5.89 4.07 15.82
C THR A 269 -5.66 4.03 17.32
N LEU A 270 -6.07 5.08 18.06
CA LEU A 270 -6.03 5.09 19.52
C LEU A 270 -6.99 4.09 20.14
N GLY A 271 -8.22 4.00 19.61
CA GLY A 271 -9.20 3.02 20.05
C GLY A 271 -8.69 1.59 19.82
N PHE A 272 -8.08 1.33 18.66
CA PHE A 272 -7.59 -0.01 18.32
C PHE A 272 -6.38 -0.41 19.17
N ALA A 273 -5.41 0.50 19.35
CA ALA A 273 -4.25 0.25 20.22
C ALA A 273 -4.62 0.03 21.70
N ARG A 274 -5.75 0.58 22.16
CA ARG A 274 -6.30 0.39 23.52
C ARG A 274 -7.33 -0.73 23.60
N HIS A 275 -7.62 -1.43 22.49
CA HIS A 275 -8.57 -2.52 22.50
C HIS A 275 -8.06 -3.63 23.44
N PRO A 276 -8.89 -4.17 24.35
CA PRO A 276 -8.45 -5.22 25.30
C PRO A 276 -7.87 -6.47 24.63
N GLU A 277 -8.30 -6.74 23.40
CA GLU A 277 -7.83 -7.86 22.58
C GLU A 277 -6.88 -7.44 21.44
N VAL A 278 -6.25 -6.26 21.52
CA VAL A 278 -5.36 -5.76 20.45
C VAL A 278 -4.28 -6.77 20.06
N GLU A 279 -3.77 -7.54 21.01
CA GLU A 279 -2.79 -8.60 20.74
C GLU A 279 -3.38 -9.70 19.85
N ARG A 280 -4.56 -10.24 20.20
CA ARG A 280 -5.23 -11.28 19.39
C ARG A 280 -5.61 -10.75 17.99
N LEU A 281 -6.05 -9.51 17.91
CA LEU A 281 -6.53 -8.90 16.68
C LEU A 281 -5.38 -8.56 15.71
N SER A 282 -4.33 -7.92 16.22
CA SER A 282 -3.25 -7.38 15.39
C SER A 282 -2.17 -8.38 14.99
N GLN A 283 -1.99 -9.47 15.73
CA GLN A 283 -0.84 -10.38 15.57
C GLN A 283 -1.07 -11.54 14.56
N GLN A 284 -2.12 -11.47 13.74
CA GLN A 284 -2.45 -12.54 12.78
C GLN A 284 -1.83 -12.32 11.39
N GLY A 285 -1.93 -11.11 10.84
CA GLY A 285 -1.53 -10.79 9.47
C GLY A 285 -2.39 -9.68 8.85
N PRO A 286 -2.00 -9.17 7.67
CA PRO A 286 -2.78 -8.17 6.95
C PRO A 286 -4.08 -8.76 6.36
N ALA A 287 -5.04 -7.88 6.05
CA ALA A 287 -6.32 -8.24 5.45
C ALA A 287 -6.21 -8.85 4.03
N THR A 288 -5.16 -8.47 3.31
CA THR A 288 -4.78 -9.04 2.01
C THR A 288 -3.26 -9.22 1.99
N PRO A 289 -2.72 -10.30 1.42
CA PRO A 289 -1.29 -10.56 1.42
C PRO A 289 -0.49 -9.45 0.70
N ASP A 290 -1.07 -8.75 -0.27
CA ASP A 290 -0.41 -7.67 -1.02
C ASP A 290 0.14 -6.55 -0.14
N HIS A 291 -0.47 -6.31 1.03
CA HIS A 291 -0.03 -5.25 1.94
C HIS A 291 1.29 -5.58 2.65
N VAL A 292 1.66 -6.87 2.76
CA VAL A 292 2.78 -7.33 3.59
C VAL A 292 4.11 -6.75 3.14
N ILE A 293 4.29 -6.49 1.84
CA ILE A 293 5.55 -5.94 1.31
C ILE A 293 5.84 -4.52 1.82
N ARG A 294 4.81 -3.79 2.25
CA ARG A 294 4.92 -2.44 2.84
C ARG A 294 4.88 -2.47 4.35
N THR A 295 4.04 -3.34 4.91
CA THR A 295 3.64 -3.30 6.32
C THR A 295 4.35 -4.35 7.18
N LYS A 296 5.01 -5.35 6.59
CA LYS A 296 5.38 -6.62 7.25
C LYS A 296 4.15 -7.35 7.78
N ARG A 297 4.35 -8.57 8.30
CA ARG A 297 3.25 -9.43 8.76
C ARG A 297 2.44 -8.85 9.92
N THR A 298 3.11 -8.34 10.97
CA THR A 298 2.44 -7.85 12.19
C THR A 298 3.01 -6.51 12.64
N PRO A 299 2.21 -5.68 13.34
CA PRO A 299 2.76 -4.51 14.03
C PRO A 299 3.53 -4.93 15.28
N MET A 300 4.48 -4.10 15.68
CA MET A 300 5.08 -4.13 17.00
C MET A 300 4.08 -3.61 18.04
N LEU A 301 3.93 -4.28 19.17
CA LEU A 301 3.18 -3.79 20.33
C LEU A 301 4.14 -3.14 21.32
N GLY A 302 3.81 -1.93 21.80
CA GLY A 302 4.69 -1.15 22.67
C GLY A 302 5.90 -0.58 21.93
N THR A 303 7.06 -0.48 22.59
CA THR A 303 8.26 0.21 22.06
C THR A 303 9.53 -0.65 22.07
N ASP A 304 9.43 -1.96 22.31
CA ASP A 304 10.60 -2.86 22.33
C ASP A 304 10.99 -3.33 20.92
N VAL A 305 11.78 -2.51 20.25
CA VAL A 305 12.28 -2.77 18.88
C VAL A 305 13.19 -4.00 18.83
N ALA A 306 13.95 -4.28 19.89
CA ALA A 306 14.87 -5.41 19.93
C ALA A 306 14.09 -6.74 19.97
N ALA A 307 13.06 -6.82 20.82
CA ALA A 307 12.18 -7.98 20.89
C ALA A 307 11.44 -8.22 19.57
N PHE A 308 10.91 -7.16 18.93
CA PHE A 308 10.30 -7.27 17.61
C PHE A 308 11.29 -7.81 16.58
N GLY A 309 12.50 -7.25 16.53
CA GLY A 309 13.52 -7.67 15.58
C GLY A 309 14.00 -9.11 15.79
N GLN A 310 13.98 -9.60 17.03
CA GLN A 310 14.19 -11.03 17.32
C GLN A 310 13.02 -11.88 16.79
N SER A 311 11.78 -11.54 17.13
CA SER A 311 10.60 -12.28 16.66
C SER A 311 10.50 -12.32 15.14
N TYR A 312 10.90 -11.26 14.44
CA TYR A 312 10.88 -11.22 12.97
C TYR A 312 11.94 -12.14 12.36
N ARG A 313 13.13 -12.25 12.98
CA ARG A 313 14.16 -13.22 12.57
C ARG A 313 13.71 -14.66 12.80
N GLU A 314 13.08 -14.94 13.94
CA GLU A 314 12.51 -16.27 14.22
C GLU A 314 11.38 -16.64 13.25
N TYR A 315 10.57 -15.65 12.85
CA TYR A 315 9.59 -15.82 11.77
C TYR A 315 10.27 -16.19 10.45
N PHE A 316 11.34 -15.50 10.06
CA PHE A 316 12.12 -15.86 8.88
C PHE A 316 12.69 -17.28 8.97
N ASP A 317 13.39 -17.62 10.05
CA ASP A 317 14.04 -18.91 10.23
C ASP A 317 13.05 -20.09 10.21
N ARG A 318 11.81 -19.85 10.69
CA ARG A 318 10.74 -20.85 10.68
C ARG A 318 10.17 -21.13 9.29
N HIS A 319 10.05 -20.10 8.45
CA HIS A 319 9.31 -20.19 7.18
C HIS A 319 10.20 -20.29 5.94
N ALA A 320 11.42 -19.74 5.98
CA ALA A 320 12.38 -19.83 4.88
C ALA A 320 12.68 -21.26 4.41
N PRO A 321 12.76 -22.30 5.29
CA PRO A 321 12.98 -23.68 4.84
C PRO A 321 11.85 -24.27 3.99
N ASN A 322 10.64 -23.71 4.06
CA ASN A 322 9.48 -24.19 3.30
C ASN A 322 9.27 -23.38 2.00
N ALA A 323 10.04 -22.32 1.78
CA ALA A 323 9.93 -21.51 0.57
C ALA A 323 10.41 -22.30 -0.66
N ARG A 324 9.82 -21.99 -1.83
CA ARG A 324 10.18 -22.64 -3.11
C ARG A 324 11.65 -22.46 -3.48
N ASP A 325 12.20 -21.31 -3.14
CA ASP A 325 13.57 -20.89 -3.45
C ASP A 325 14.24 -20.30 -2.21
N HIS A 326 15.57 -20.27 -2.22
CA HIS A 326 16.35 -19.62 -1.15
C HIS A 326 15.97 -18.13 -1.02
N LYS A 327 15.69 -17.70 0.20
CA LYS A 327 15.32 -16.32 0.51
C LYS A 327 16.42 -15.62 1.31
N THR A 328 16.60 -14.33 1.01
CA THR A 328 17.47 -13.44 1.79
C THR A 328 16.63 -12.73 2.85
N PRO A 329 17.06 -12.71 4.13
CA PRO A 329 16.36 -11.96 5.17
C PRO A 329 16.19 -10.48 4.81
N LEU A 330 14.99 -9.94 5.04
CA LEU A 330 14.73 -8.50 4.99
C LEU A 330 15.15 -7.83 6.30
N ASP A 331 15.20 -6.50 6.32
CA ASP A 331 15.51 -5.77 7.56
C ASP A 331 14.49 -6.08 8.65
N PRO A 332 14.90 -6.24 9.92
CA PRO A 332 14.02 -6.68 11.00
C PRO A 332 13.24 -5.54 11.68
N ALA A 333 13.32 -4.29 11.19
CA ALA A 333 12.67 -3.15 11.84
C ALA A 333 11.15 -3.14 11.61
N PRO A 334 10.34 -2.77 12.62
CA PRO A 334 8.90 -2.71 12.47
C PRO A 334 8.50 -1.64 11.44
N ARG A 335 7.39 -1.90 10.73
CA ARG A 335 6.75 -0.88 9.88
C ARG A 335 5.56 -0.22 10.55
N MET A 336 4.97 -0.90 11.51
CA MET A 336 3.79 -0.46 12.25
C MET A 336 4.07 -0.66 13.73
N VAL A 337 3.79 0.35 14.54
CA VAL A 337 3.89 0.28 15.99
C VAL A 337 2.55 0.67 16.60
N LEU A 338 2.01 -0.18 17.45
CA LEU A 338 0.80 0.10 18.21
C LEU A 338 1.15 0.31 19.68
N ASP A 339 0.76 1.48 20.20
CA ASP A 339 0.96 1.84 21.60
C ASP A 339 -0.29 2.58 22.12
N PRO A 340 -0.82 2.23 23.29
CA PRO A 340 -1.96 2.90 23.90
C PRO A 340 -1.83 4.42 24.03
N ARG A 341 -0.61 4.97 24.08
CA ARG A 341 -0.37 6.41 24.27
C ARG A 341 -0.58 7.21 22.99
N PHE A 342 -0.17 6.66 21.83
CA PHE A 342 -0.19 7.37 20.54
C PHE A 342 -1.01 6.72 19.42
N GLY A 343 -1.56 5.52 19.63
CA GLY A 343 -2.31 4.80 18.61
C GLY A 343 -1.36 4.07 17.66
N LEU A 344 -1.07 4.66 16.50
CA LEU A 344 -0.22 4.07 15.46
C LEU A 344 1.00 4.94 15.19
N ALA A 345 2.19 4.35 15.15
CA ALA A 345 3.35 4.92 14.47
C ALA A 345 3.60 4.14 13.18
N ALA A 346 3.48 4.83 12.04
CA ALA A 346 3.78 4.28 10.73
C ALA A 346 5.21 4.63 10.34
N VAL A 347 5.96 3.64 9.89
CA VAL A 347 7.41 3.73 9.66
C VAL A 347 7.70 3.47 8.18
N GLY A 348 8.49 4.33 7.56
CA GLY A 348 8.89 4.16 6.16
C GLY A 348 10.22 4.81 5.83
N ARG A 349 10.80 4.45 4.67
CA ARG A 349 12.07 5.03 4.18
C ARG A 349 11.92 6.48 3.75
N THR A 350 10.72 6.86 3.35
CA THR A 350 10.35 8.22 2.94
C THR A 350 9.07 8.63 3.66
N ALA A 351 8.78 9.94 3.68
CA ALA A 351 7.51 10.44 4.20
C ALA A 351 6.32 9.79 3.48
N ARG A 352 6.43 9.60 2.16
CA ARG A 352 5.44 8.90 1.33
C ARG A 352 5.26 7.44 1.77
N ASP A 353 6.34 6.70 2.00
CA ASP A 353 6.24 5.30 2.44
C ASP A 353 5.59 5.19 3.82
N SER A 354 5.94 6.06 4.77
CA SER A 354 5.29 6.08 6.09
C SER A 354 3.79 6.40 5.98
N GLN A 355 3.40 7.27 5.03
CA GLN A 355 2.00 7.56 4.77
C GLN A 355 1.26 6.36 4.16
N ILE A 356 1.88 5.66 3.21
CA ILE A 356 1.33 4.43 2.62
C ILE A 356 1.09 3.39 3.72
N VAL A 357 2.06 3.17 4.60
CA VAL A 357 1.91 2.22 5.72
C VAL A 357 0.78 2.63 6.66
N ALA A 358 0.65 3.93 6.98
CA ALA A 358 -0.44 4.45 7.80
C ALA A 358 -1.81 4.15 7.17
N GLU A 359 -2.01 4.52 5.91
CA GLU A 359 -3.26 4.33 5.19
C GLU A 359 -3.59 2.83 5.09
N LEU A 360 -2.65 1.97 4.66
CA LEU A 360 -2.86 0.52 4.59
C LEU A 360 -3.30 -0.08 5.93
N TYR A 361 -2.70 0.36 7.04
CA TYR A 361 -3.02 -0.19 8.34
C TYR A 361 -4.32 0.36 8.94
N GLU A 362 -4.64 1.64 8.71
CA GLU A 362 -5.94 2.23 9.06
C GLU A 362 -7.09 1.45 8.40
N HIS A 363 -6.95 1.07 7.13
CA HIS A 363 -7.91 0.20 6.44
C HIS A 363 -7.93 -1.24 6.99
N THR A 364 -6.76 -1.79 7.29
CA THR A 364 -6.65 -3.14 7.88
C THR A 364 -7.34 -3.20 9.24
N ILE A 365 -7.27 -2.15 10.07
CA ILE A 365 -7.99 -2.06 11.35
C ILE A 365 -9.49 -2.24 11.14
N ASP A 366 -10.08 -1.53 10.17
CA ASP A 366 -11.52 -1.64 9.89
C ASP A 366 -11.88 -3.05 9.44
N VAL A 367 -11.11 -3.66 8.54
CA VAL A 367 -11.36 -5.04 8.08
C VAL A 367 -11.27 -6.03 9.25
N ILE A 368 -10.26 -5.90 10.12
CA ILE A 368 -10.09 -6.74 11.31
C ILE A 368 -11.31 -6.63 12.21
N LEU A 369 -11.73 -5.41 12.56
CA LEU A 369 -12.84 -5.18 13.48
C LEU A 369 -14.17 -5.68 12.91
N ARG A 370 -14.42 -5.45 11.62
CA ARG A 370 -15.63 -5.93 10.93
C ARG A 370 -15.67 -7.46 10.86
N ALA A 371 -14.56 -8.10 10.49
CA ALA A 371 -14.46 -9.56 10.44
C ALA A 371 -14.62 -10.20 11.83
N ASP A 372 -14.04 -9.59 12.86
CA ASP A 372 -14.11 -10.08 14.22
C ASP A 372 -15.52 -9.92 14.81
N ALA A 373 -16.21 -8.83 14.51
CA ALA A 373 -17.61 -8.66 14.89
C ALA A 373 -18.56 -9.61 14.14
N LEU A 374 -18.22 -9.99 12.90
CA LEU A 374 -19.00 -10.94 12.12
C LEU A 374 -18.86 -12.38 12.66
N GLU A 375 -17.66 -12.75 13.09
CA GLU A 375 -17.35 -14.07 13.67
C GLU A 375 -16.03 -14.07 14.44
N ARG A 376 -14.93 -13.93 13.70
CA ARG A 376 -13.55 -13.85 14.19
C ARG A 376 -12.68 -13.47 13.00
N TYR A 377 -11.78 -12.50 13.17
CA TYR A 377 -10.80 -12.21 12.13
C TYR A 377 -9.81 -13.37 12.00
N GLU A 378 -9.61 -13.84 10.77
CA GLU A 378 -8.65 -14.88 10.42
C GLU A 378 -7.89 -14.51 9.15
N ALA A 379 -6.66 -14.02 9.33
CA ALA A 379 -5.74 -13.77 8.23
C ALA A 379 -5.33 -15.07 7.52
N LEU A 380 -4.53 -14.95 6.47
CA LEU A 380 -3.86 -16.10 5.87
C LEU A 380 -2.87 -16.75 6.85
N PRO A 381 -2.59 -18.06 6.70
CA PRO A 381 -1.49 -18.71 7.39
C PRO A 381 -0.17 -17.93 7.26
N ALA A 382 0.66 -17.96 8.31
CA ALA A 382 1.92 -17.23 8.33
C ALA A 382 2.87 -17.63 7.19
N GLN A 383 2.83 -18.89 6.73
CA GLN A 383 3.61 -19.34 5.57
C GLN A 383 3.17 -18.67 4.27
N ASP A 384 1.86 -18.58 4.01
CA ASP A 384 1.36 -17.93 2.79
C ASP A 384 1.71 -16.44 2.77
N ILE A 385 1.63 -15.78 3.94
CA ILE A 385 2.05 -14.38 4.09
C ILE A 385 3.57 -14.24 3.87
N PHE A 386 4.37 -15.18 4.39
CA PHE A 386 5.82 -15.21 4.19
C PHE A 386 6.18 -15.36 2.72
N ASP A 387 5.51 -16.26 2.01
CA ASP A 387 5.78 -16.53 0.60
C ASP A 387 5.57 -15.28 -0.25
N VAL A 388 4.55 -14.46 0.05
CA VAL A 388 4.30 -13.17 -0.61
C VAL A 388 5.29 -12.09 -0.16
N GLU A 389 5.59 -12.00 1.14
CA GLU A 389 6.54 -11.02 1.68
C GLU A 389 7.94 -11.18 1.09
N TYR A 390 8.38 -12.43 0.88
CA TYR A 390 9.68 -12.78 0.32
C TYR A 390 9.62 -13.14 -1.17
N TRP A 391 8.51 -12.81 -1.85
CA TRP A 391 8.38 -13.03 -3.28
C TRP A 391 9.20 -12.01 -4.07
N ASP A 392 10.16 -12.48 -4.88
CA ASP A 392 11.10 -11.62 -5.59
C ASP A 392 10.41 -10.66 -6.58
N LEU A 393 9.30 -11.09 -7.20
CA LEU A 393 8.53 -10.23 -8.12
C LEU A 393 7.86 -9.06 -7.40
N GLU A 394 7.31 -9.28 -6.20
CA GLU A 394 6.70 -8.22 -5.41
C GLU A 394 7.77 -7.30 -4.80
N GLN A 395 8.85 -7.89 -4.28
CA GLN A 395 9.99 -7.11 -3.76
C GLN A 395 10.64 -6.23 -4.84
N ALA A 396 10.66 -6.68 -6.10
CA ALA A 396 11.15 -5.88 -7.22
C ALA A 396 10.34 -4.59 -7.43
N LYS A 397 9.04 -4.56 -7.08
CA LYS A 397 8.21 -3.33 -7.17
C LYS A 397 8.74 -2.22 -6.28
N LEU A 398 9.33 -2.56 -5.13
CA LEU A 398 9.91 -1.60 -4.18
C LEU A 398 11.31 -1.11 -4.61
N ARG A 399 12.06 -1.94 -5.35
CA ARG A 399 13.44 -1.63 -5.80
C ARG A 399 13.49 -0.74 -7.05
N ARG A 400 12.38 -0.62 -7.80
CA ARG A 400 12.32 0.13 -9.07
C ARG A 400 12.55 1.64 -8.96
N SER A 401 12.62 2.20 -7.75
CA SER A 401 12.85 3.63 -7.53
C SER A 401 14.31 4.09 -7.75
N GLY A 402 15.19 3.21 -8.22
CA GLY A 402 16.62 3.53 -8.41
C GLY A 402 17.37 3.65 -7.08
N ALA A 403 18.61 4.15 -7.14
CA ALA A 403 19.35 4.46 -5.92
C ALA A 403 18.62 5.58 -5.15
N PRO A 404 18.39 5.42 -3.84
CA PRO A 404 17.75 6.46 -3.05
C PRO A 404 18.57 7.77 -3.13
N PRO A 405 17.91 8.94 -3.22
CA PRO A 405 18.59 10.21 -3.07
C PRO A 405 19.41 10.27 -1.79
N ALA A 406 20.47 11.08 -1.78
CA ALA A 406 21.23 11.37 -0.57
C ALA A 406 20.29 11.86 0.54
N LEU A 407 20.53 11.45 1.78
CA LEU A 407 19.75 11.79 2.98
C LEU A 407 18.32 11.19 3.03
N THR A 408 18.00 10.21 2.17
CA THR A 408 16.71 9.50 2.26
C THR A 408 16.49 8.92 3.66
N GLY A 409 15.36 9.27 4.29
CA GLY A 409 14.98 8.78 5.61
C GLY A 409 15.53 9.61 6.78
N GLU A 410 16.38 10.59 6.48
CA GLU A 410 16.87 11.55 7.47
C GLU A 410 15.80 12.58 7.83
N VAL A 411 16.00 13.22 8.98
CA VAL A 411 15.18 14.34 9.46
C VAL A 411 16.09 15.55 9.59
N ALA A 412 15.75 16.64 8.89
CA ALA A 412 16.48 17.90 8.99
C ALA A 412 15.64 18.91 9.72
N TRP A 413 16.33 19.65 10.57
CA TRP A 413 15.75 20.74 11.32
C TRP A 413 16.19 22.05 10.68
N VAL A 414 15.22 22.86 10.24
CA VAL A 414 15.50 24.10 9.49
C VAL A 414 14.85 25.28 10.21
N THR A 415 15.69 26.13 10.80
CA THR A 415 15.29 27.41 11.38
C THR A 415 15.10 28.47 10.28
N GLY A 416 14.24 29.46 10.51
CA GLY A 416 13.94 30.51 9.51
C GLY A 416 13.25 29.98 8.24
N ALA A 417 12.63 28.79 8.28
CA ALA A 417 12.06 28.10 7.12
C ALA A 417 10.92 28.86 6.40
N ALA A 418 10.34 29.88 7.05
CA ALA A 418 9.28 30.70 6.47
C ALA A 418 9.76 31.63 5.34
N SER A 419 11.05 31.97 5.28
CA SER A 419 11.57 32.92 4.27
C SER A 419 13.05 32.71 3.92
N GLY A 420 13.54 33.45 2.93
CA GLY A 420 14.97 33.51 2.57
C GLY A 420 15.63 32.15 2.33
N ILE A 421 16.81 31.98 2.94
CA ILE A 421 17.65 30.77 2.82
C ILE A 421 16.97 29.56 3.46
N GLY A 422 16.29 29.73 4.60
CA GLY A 422 15.57 28.64 5.28
C GLY A 422 14.51 28.04 4.37
N LYS A 423 13.69 28.88 3.71
CA LYS A 423 12.68 28.42 2.73
C LYS A 423 13.31 27.69 1.54
N ALA A 424 14.43 28.18 1.02
CA ALA A 424 15.16 27.52 -0.06
C ALA A 424 15.75 26.17 0.37
N ALA A 425 16.28 26.08 1.60
CA ALA A 425 16.78 24.85 2.19
C ALA A 425 15.65 23.82 2.37
N VAL A 426 14.48 24.24 2.87
CA VAL A 426 13.29 23.38 2.93
C VAL A 426 12.94 22.86 1.53
N ALA A 427 12.83 23.74 0.54
CA ALA A 427 12.51 23.34 -0.84
C ALA A 427 13.52 22.33 -1.42
N SER A 428 14.81 22.49 -1.12
CA SER A 428 15.87 21.59 -1.56
C SER A 428 15.88 20.24 -0.83
N LEU A 429 15.49 20.21 0.45
CA LEU A 429 15.56 19.02 1.30
C LEU A 429 14.27 18.17 1.26
N LEU A 430 13.11 18.78 0.99
CA LEU A 430 11.80 18.12 0.98
C LEU A 430 11.71 16.88 0.06
N ALA A 431 12.58 16.78 -0.95
CA ALA A 431 12.64 15.63 -1.84
C ALA A 431 13.20 14.36 -1.17
N ALA A 432 13.95 14.48 -0.07
CA ALA A 432 14.65 13.36 0.57
C ALA A 432 14.47 13.30 2.09
N VAL A 433 14.11 14.42 2.73
CA VAL A 433 14.19 14.63 4.18
C VAL A 433 12.89 15.20 4.73
N LEU A 434 12.46 14.74 5.90
CA LEU A 434 11.37 15.38 6.63
C LEU A 434 11.89 16.68 7.27
N VAL A 435 11.30 17.82 6.90
CA VAL A 435 11.67 19.13 7.45
C VAL A 435 10.70 19.54 8.54
N LEU A 436 11.20 19.68 9.76
CA LEU A 436 10.45 20.25 10.88
C LEU A 436 10.66 21.76 10.89
N ASN A 437 9.58 22.53 10.67
CA ASN A 437 9.56 23.99 10.78
C ASN A 437 8.87 24.38 12.09
N PRO A 438 9.62 24.60 13.17
CA PRO A 438 9.03 25.17 14.36
C PRO A 438 8.78 26.65 14.11
N ASN A 439 7.51 27.05 13.98
CA ASN A 439 7.12 28.37 14.45
C ASN A 439 7.13 28.36 15.99
N ALA A 440 8.27 28.02 16.60
CA ALA A 440 8.48 28.21 18.02
C ALA A 440 8.60 29.72 18.23
N THR A 441 7.87 30.24 19.22
CA THR A 441 8.13 31.59 19.70
C THR A 441 9.51 31.55 20.34
N LEU A 442 10.52 31.99 19.60
CA LEU A 442 11.90 32.07 20.08
C LEU A 442 11.91 33.09 21.22
N THR A 443 12.09 32.64 22.46
CA THR A 443 12.45 33.53 23.57
C THR A 443 13.94 33.79 23.48
N ALA A 444 14.31 34.92 22.87
CA ALA A 444 15.70 35.35 22.77
C ALA A 444 16.28 35.69 24.16
N SER A 445 17.58 35.40 24.33
CA SER A 445 18.40 36.01 25.37
C SER A 445 18.46 37.52 25.15
N ALA A 446 18.44 38.31 26.22
CA ALA A 446 18.48 39.77 26.15
C ALA A 446 19.86 40.34 25.73
N ALA A 447 20.87 39.49 25.52
CA ALA A 447 22.21 39.90 25.13
C ALA A 447 22.84 38.88 24.16
N ALA A 448 23.61 39.38 23.20
CA ALA A 448 24.35 38.58 22.23
C ALA A 448 25.42 37.70 22.88
N THR A 449 25.39 36.40 22.62
CA THR A 449 26.41 35.44 23.02
C THR A 449 27.67 35.57 22.16
N PHE A 450 27.52 35.88 20.87
CA PHE A 450 28.63 35.96 19.92
C PHE A 450 28.92 37.39 19.47
N THR A 451 30.21 37.71 19.37
CA THR A 451 30.70 39.05 19.03
C THR A 451 30.45 39.47 17.58
N ASP A 452 30.27 38.51 16.68
CA ASP A 452 30.02 38.68 15.25
C ASP A 452 28.53 38.57 14.88
N VAL A 453 27.65 38.31 15.85
CA VAL A 453 26.19 38.24 15.67
C VAL A 453 25.52 39.28 16.56
N PRO A 454 25.46 40.55 16.12
CA PRO A 454 24.80 41.61 16.88
C PRO A 454 23.28 41.38 16.94
N GLU A 455 22.59 42.04 17.87
CA GLU A 455 21.12 42.01 18.01
C GLU A 455 20.37 42.39 16.71
N SER A 456 21.01 43.17 15.83
CA SER A 456 20.46 43.55 14.53
C SER A 456 20.65 42.48 13.43
N HIS A 457 21.33 41.38 13.74
CA HIS A 457 21.56 40.31 12.78
C HIS A 457 20.25 39.60 12.45
N PRO A 458 19.95 39.32 11.16
CA PRO A 458 18.67 38.75 10.74
C PRO A 458 18.37 37.34 11.25
N PHE A 459 19.33 36.71 11.93
CA PHE A 459 19.20 35.40 12.57
C PHE A 459 19.60 35.43 14.05
N PHE A 460 19.58 36.61 14.68
CA PHE A 460 20.01 36.79 16.07
C PHE A 460 19.24 35.88 17.02
N ASP A 461 17.90 35.94 16.99
CA ASP A 461 17.03 35.17 17.88
C ASP A 461 17.22 33.65 17.70
N GLU A 462 17.39 33.18 16.46
CA GLU A 462 17.65 31.78 16.15
C GLU A 462 19.02 31.31 16.67
N ILE A 463 20.05 32.14 16.56
CA ILE A 463 21.40 31.81 17.00
C ILE A 463 21.50 31.76 18.53
N GLU A 464 20.88 32.72 19.23
CA GLU A 464 20.82 32.73 20.69
C GLU A 464 20.00 31.55 21.24
N TRP A 465 18.93 31.18 20.55
CA TRP A 465 18.17 29.99 20.90
C TRP A 465 19.02 28.70 20.74
N LEU A 466 19.82 28.58 19.67
CA LEU A 466 20.71 27.43 19.46
C LEU A 466 21.77 27.31 20.56
N VAL A 467 22.22 28.44 21.12
CA VAL A 467 23.12 28.48 22.28
C VAL A 467 22.41 28.01 23.54
N ALA A 468 21.21 28.53 23.81
CA ALA A 468 20.43 28.19 24.99
C ALA A 468 20.13 26.69 25.09
N GLU A 469 19.91 26.03 23.95
CA GLU A 469 19.69 24.59 23.85
C GLU A 469 20.97 23.76 23.75
N GLY A 470 22.15 24.40 23.80
CA GLY A 470 23.45 23.72 23.74
C GLY A 470 23.79 23.09 22.39
N ILE A 471 23.09 23.50 21.31
CA ILE A 471 23.27 22.96 19.95
C ILE A 471 24.49 23.57 19.26
N THR A 472 24.83 24.81 19.58
CA THR A 472 26.07 25.47 19.13
C THR A 472 26.78 26.13 20.30
N THR A 473 28.11 26.02 20.33
CA THR A 473 28.96 26.67 21.34
C THR A 473 29.83 27.77 20.75
N GLY A 474 29.77 27.97 19.42
CA GLY A 474 30.67 28.86 18.69
C GLY A 474 32.15 28.46 18.75
N PHE A 475 33.00 29.37 18.31
CA PHE A 475 34.45 29.27 18.50
C PHE A 475 34.87 29.83 19.87
N SER A 476 36.05 29.40 20.33
CA SER A 476 36.62 29.86 21.61
C SER A 476 36.90 31.36 21.66
N ASP A 477 36.94 32.04 20.51
CA ASP A 477 37.11 33.50 20.39
C ASP A 477 35.78 34.27 20.47
N GLY A 478 34.65 33.57 20.70
CA GLY A 478 33.33 34.17 20.80
C GLY A 478 32.73 34.56 19.46
N THR A 479 33.14 33.91 18.36
CA THR A 479 32.53 34.08 17.04
C THR A 479 31.70 32.86 16.61
N VAL A 480 30.73 33.06 15.72
CA VAL A 480 29.93 31.96 15.14
C VAL A 480 30.70 31.28 14.01
N PRO A 481 30.65 29.94 13.88
CA PRO A 481 31.44 29.24 12.89
C PRO A 481 31.08 29.66 11.46
N ALA A 482 32.02 30.33 10.78
CA ALA A 482 31.85 30.68 9.37
C ALA A 482 31.83 29.41 8.51
N ARG A 483 30.72 29.17 7.81
CA ARG A 483 30.61 28.04 6.87
C ARG A 483 31.38 28.39 5.58
N ARG A 484 32.55 27.77 5.34
CA ARG A 484 33.07 27.62 3.98
C ARG A 484 32.19 26.61 3.26
N LEU A 485 31.45 27.04 2.24
CA LEU A 485 30.86 26.14 1.26
C LEU A 485 32.02 25.63 0.38
N GLY A 486 32.43 24.38 0.63
CA GLY A 486 33.36 23.62 -0.20
C GLY A 486 32.63 22.45 -0.84
#